data_AF-A0A7Y1Y9H3-F1
#
_entry.id   AF-A0A7Y1Y9H3-F1
#
_cell.length_a   1.000
_cell.length_b   1.000
_cell.length_c   1.000
_cell.angle_alpha   90.00
_cell.angle_beta   90.00
_cell.angle_gamma   90.00
#
_symmetry.space_group_name_H-M   'P 1'
#
loop_
_entity.id
_entity.type
_entity.pdbx_description
1 polymer ?
#
loop_
_entity_poly.entity_id
_entity_poly.type
_entity_poly.pdbx_seq_one_letter_code
_entity_poly.pdbx_strand_id
1 'polypeptide(L)' 'MSDVRPEDEFRPGESVVERQIRLAMERGEFANLPGEGQPIDGLDETYDPLWWVKRWAEREGVTGAEVAGLLAERERRD' A
#
# COMPACT_ATOMS: atom_id res chain seq x y z
N MET A 1 -34.18 2.48 19.88
CA MET A 1 -33.29 3.66 19.81
C MET A 1 -31.97 3.18 19.26
N SER A 2 -31.71 3.38 17.96
CA SER A 2 -30.39 3.10 17.40
C SER A 2 -29.56 4.36 17.53
N ASP A 3 -28.56 4.32 18.41
CA ASP A 3 -27.49 5.32 18.50
C ASP A 3 -26.43 4.93 17.45
N VAL A 4 -26.80 5.04 16.18
CA VAL A 4 -25.82 4.97 15.08
C VAL A 4 -25.34 6.39 14.91
N ARG A 5 -24.05 6.61 15.16
CA ARG A 5 -23.45 7.91 14.97
C ARG A 5 -23.44 8.22 13.47
N PRO A 6 -23.82 9.43 13.02
CA PRO A 6 -23.97 9.76 11.61
C PRO A 6 -22.73 9.46 10.74
N GLU A 7 -21.54 9.49 11.34
CA GLU A 7 -20.29 9.11 10.69
C GLU A 7 -20.22 7.63 10.28
N ASP A 8 -20.94 6.74 10.97
CA ASP A 8 -20.93 5.31 10.67
C ASP A 8 -21.87 4.94 9.50
N GLU A 9 -22.61 5.88 8.93
CA GLU A 9 -23.49 5.66 7.79
C GLU A 9 -22.74 5.55 6.45
N PHE A 10 -23.28 4.76 5.52
CA PHE A 10 -22.79 4.70 4.14
C PHE A 10 -23.19 5.95 3.37
N ARG A 11 -22.24 6.57 2.67
CA ARG A 11 -22.53 7.67 1.76
C ARG A 11 -23.04 7.13 0.41
N PRO A 12 -23.92 7.84 -0.32
CA PRO A 12 -24.39 7.39 -1.62
C PRO A 12 -23.22 7.15 -2.60
N GLY A 13 -23.11 5.93 -3.13
CA GLY A 13 -22.03 5.52 -4.04
C GLY A 13 -20.72 5.10 -3.36
N GLU A 14 -20.64 5.15 -2.02
CA GLU A 14 -19.45 4.72 -1.27
C GLU A 14 -19.33 3.19 -1.24
N SER A 15 -18.18 2.69 -1.65
CA SER A 15 -17.81 1.28 -1.51
C SER A 15 -17.47 0.93 -0.06
N VAL A 16 -17.49 -0.37 0.26
CA VAL A 16 -17.07 -0.86 1.59
C VAL A 16 -15.64 -0.42 1.94
N VAL A 17 -14.75 -0.41 0.96
CA VAL A 17 -13.34 -0.01 1.13
C VAL A 17 -13.24 1.48 1.44
N GLU A 18 -13.93 2.32 0.69
CA GLU A 18 -13.93 3.78 0.91
C GLU A 18 -14.48 4.14 2.29
N ARG A 19 -15.56 3.47 2.74
CA ARG A 19 -16.11 3.67 4.08
C ARG A 19 -15.11 3.31 5.17
N GLN A 20 -14.38 2.19 5.02
CA GLN A 20 -13.36 1.79 5.99
C GLN A 20 -12.23 2.81 6.09
N ILE A 21 -11.72 3.29 4.95
CA ILE A 21 -10.67 4.31 4.91
C ILE A 21 -11.16 5.59 5.60
N ARG A 22 -12.39 6.04 5.30
CA ARG A 22 -12.97 7.24 5.90
C ARG A 22 -13.09 7.14 7.42
N LEU A 23 -13.65 6.05 7.92
CA LEU A 23 -13.80 5.85 9.36
C LEU A 23 -12.45 5.78 10.07
N ALA A 24 -11.45 5.13 9.46
CA ALA A 24 -10.09 5.08 9.98
C ALA A 24 -9.45 6.48 10.01
N MET A 25 -9.67 7.32 8.98
CA MET A 25 -9.23 8.72 8.99
C MET A 25 -9.91 9.53 10.11
N GLU A 26 -11.23 9.43 10.25
CA GLU A 26 -12.00 10.17 11.27
C GLU A 26 -11.59 9.79 12.71
N ARG A 27 -11.17 8.55 12.93
CA ARG A 27 -10.63 8.07 14.22
C ARG A 27 -9.16 8.42 14.44
N GLY A 28 -8.47 8.94 13.43
CA GLY A 28 -7.04 9.20 13.49
C GLY A 28 -6.19 7.92 13.48
N GLU A 29 -6.68 6.80 12.93
CA GLU A 29 -5.92 5.55 12.81
C GLU A 29 -4.69 5.69 11.89
N PHE A 30 -4.66 6.76 11.07
CA PHE A 30 -3.53 7.14 10.23
C PHE A 30 -2.64 8.25 10.85
N ALA A 31 -2.87 8.64 12.11
CA ALA A 31 -1.95 9.53 12.81
C ALA A 31 -0.76 8.73 13.35
N ASN A 32 0.44 9.33 13.34
CA ASN A 32 1.70 8.74 13.78
C ASN A 32 2.11 7.48 13.00
N LEU A 33 1.83 7.44 11.70
CA LEU A 33 2.32 6.37 10.85
C LEU A 33 3.86 6.36 10.83
N PRO A 34 4.50 5.19 10.69
CA PRO A 34 5.93 5.13 10.43
C PRO A 34 6.31 6.03 9.25
N GLY A 35 7.22 6.98 9.49
CA GLY A 35 7.63 7.96 8.48
C GLY A 35 6.82 9.26 8.45
N GLU A 36 5.81 9.45 9.30
CA GLU A 36 5.10 10.73 9.38
C GLU A 36 6.07 11.88 9.71
N GLY A 37 6.06 12.90 8.87
CA GLY A 37 6.94 14.07 8.99
C GLY A 37 8.42 13.80 8.70
N GLN A 38 8.81 12.56 8.38
CA GLN A 38 10.17 12.23 7.99
C GLN A 38 10.39 12.52 6.48
N PRO A 39 11.63 12.80 6.06
CA PRO A 39 11.96 12.83 4.64
C PRO A 39 11.62 11.50 3.95
N ILE A 40 11.28 11.57 2.66
CA ILE A 40 11.08 10.37 1.85
C ILE A 40 12.46 9.75 1.57
N ASP A 41 12.65 8.50 2.01
CA ASP A 41 13.87 7.75 1.75
C ASP A 41 14.13 7.60 0.24
N GLY A 42 15.34 7.93 -0.19
CA GLY A 42 15.77 7.80 -1.58
C GLY A 42 15.25 8.88 -2.53
N LEU A 43 14.64 9.96 -2.02
CA LEU A 43 14.13 11.06 -2.86
C LEU A 43 15.22 11.75 -3.70
N ASP A 44 16.44 11.86 -3.15
CA ASP A 44 17.59 12.50 -3.81
C ASP A 44 18.42 11.50 -4.64
N GLU A 45 18.04 10.22 -4.69
CA GLU A 45 18.75 9.22 -5.47
C GLU A 45 18.40 9.30 -6.97
N THR A 46 19.31 8.84 -7.82
CA THR A 46 19.03 8.70 -9.26
C THR A 46 17.84 7.76 -9.46
N TYR A 47 16.85 8.21 -10.23
CA TYR A 47 15.67 7.39 -10.56
C TYR A 47 16.07 6.04 -11.15
N ASP A 48 15.67 4.98 -10.46
CA ASP A 48 15.88 3.60 -10.89
C ASP A 48 14.53 2.95 -11.23
N PRO A 49 14.21 2.62 -12.49
CA PRO A 49 12.93 1.99 -12.84
C PRO A 49 12.69 0.63 -12.14
N LEU A 50 13.71 0.00 -11.58
CA LEU A 50 13.63 -1.24 -10.81
C LEU A 50 13.54 -1.02 -9.29
N TRP A 51 13.40 0.22 -8.81
CA TRP A 51 13.37 0.56 -7.37
C TRP A 51 12.36 -0.29 -6.59
N TRP A 52 11.18 -0.50 -7.16
CA TRP A 52 10.09 -1.24 -6.51
C TRP A 52 10.38 -2.76 -6.45
N VAL A 53 11.06 -3.31 -7.47
CA VAL A 53 11.46 -4.74 -7.49
C VAL A 53 12.51 -4.98 -6.42
N LYS A 54 13.49 -4.08 -6.29
CA LYS A 54 14.53 -4.14 -5.24
C LYS A 54 13.92 -4.09 -3.85
N ARG A 55 13.03 -3.14 -3.58
CA ARG A 55 12.32 -3.01 -2.30
C ARG A 55 11.44 -4.22 -1.98
N TRP A 56 10.79 -4.80 -3.00
CA TRP A 56 10.01 -6.03 -2.84
C TRP A 56 10.92 -7.22 -2.51
N ALA A 57 12.00 -7.39 -3.27
CA ALA A 57 12.98 -8.47 -3.07
C ALA A 57 13.61 -8.42 -1.67
N GLU A 58 13.99 -7.23 -1.20
CA GLU A 58 14.49 -7.01 0.16
C GLU A 58 13.47 -7.39 1.24
N ARG A 59 12.20 -6.99 1.07
CA ARG A 59 11.14 -7.28 2.05
C ARG A 59 10.78 -8.76 2.11
N GLU A 60 10.72 -9.42 0.96
CA GLU A 60 10.32 -10.83 0.84
C GLU A 60 11.51 -11.79 0.95
N GLY A 61 12.75 -11.29 1.00
CA GLY A 61 13.96 -12.12 1.02
C GLY A 61 14.22 -12.88 -0.28
N VAL A 62 13.73 -12.36 -1.41
CA VAL A 62 13.78 -13.01 -2.72
C VAL A 62 15.01 -12.56 -3.48
N THR A 63 15.73 -13.50 -4.08
CA THR A 63 16.91 -13.24 -4.89
C THR A 63 16.53 -12.81 -6.31
N GLY A 64 17.44 -12.11 -6.98
CA GLY A 64 17.25 -11.74 -8.39
C GLY A 64 17.06 -12.94 -9.32
N ALA A 65 17.65 -14.09 -9.00
CA ALA A 65 17.48 -15.33 -9.74
C ALA A 65 16.05 -15.89 -9.62
N GLU A 66 15.45 -15.80 -8.43
CA GLU A 66 14.06 -16.22 -8.20
C GLU A 66 13.07 -15.30 -8.91
N VAL A 67 13.30 -13.98 -8.92
CA VAL A 67 12.50 -13.03 -9.71
C VAL A 67 12.59 -13.35 -11.20
N ALA A 68 13.80 -13.59 -11.72
CA ALA A 68 13.99 -13.97 -13.12
C ALA A 68 13.27 -15.28 -13.47
N GLY A 69 13.29 -16.27 -12.57
CA GLY A 69 12.57 -17.53 -12.73
C GLY A 69 11.05 -17.35 -12.83
N LEU A 70 10.46 -16.49 -11.98
CA LEU A 70 9.02 -16.18 -12.02
C LEU A 70 8.61 -15.47 -13.32
N LEU A 71 9.45 -14.55 -13.83
CA LEU A 71 9.21 -13.87 -15.10
C LEU A 71 9.30 -14.83 -16.28
N ALA A 72 10.30 -15.72 -16.28
CA ALA A 72 10.46 -16.74 -17.31
C ALA A 72 9.33 -17.79 -17.30
N GLU A 73 8.70 -18.06 -16.15
CA GLU A 73 7.49 -18.91 -16.06
C GLU A 73 6.25 -18.19 -16.63
N ARG A 74 6.12 -16.88 -16.39
CA ARG A 74 5.01 -16.08 -16.92
C ARG A 74 4.97 -16.11 -18.44
N GLU A 75 6.11 -15.93 -19.10
CA GLU A 75 6.23 -15.96 -20.57
C GLU A 75 5.96 -17.34 -21.18
N ARG A 76 6.10 -18.43 -20.41
CA ARG A 76 5.75 -19.79 -20.87
C ARG A 76 4.27 -20.11 -20.75
N ARG A 77 3.50 -19.29 -20.03
CA ARG A 77 2.06 -19.46 -19.84
C ARG A 77 1.21 -18.62 -20.81
N ASP A 78 1.86 -17.82 -21.66
CA ASP A 78 1.26 -17.12 -22.79
C ASP A 78 1.44 -17.92 -24.10
#